data_AF-A0A7C5X305-F1
#
_entry.id   AF-A0A7C5X305-F1
#
_cell.length_a   1.000
_cell.length_b   1.000
_cell.length_c   1.000
_cell.angle_alpha   90.00
_cell.angle_beta   90.00
_cell.angle_gamma   90.00
#
_symmetry.space_group_name_H-M   'P 1'
#
loop_
_entity.id
_entity.type
_entity.pdbx_description
1 polymer ?
#
loop_
_entity_poly.entity_id
_entity_poly.type
_entity_poly.pdbx_seq_one_letter_code
_entity_poly.pdbx_strand_id
1 'polypeptide(L)'
;MKVYVKVMEVDEGGVLRRVVGMCDEDLLGRVFREGDVVLEVNEEFFGGDLLDLDEALHIAETSENVTAVGEVIVGKLVEAGLAHPQAVLRIAGVPYVILLQV
;
A
#
# COMPACT_ATOMS: atom_id res chain seq x y z
N MET A 1 6.54 12.23 8.51
CA MET A 1 6.94 10.82 8.33
C MET A 1 7.01 10.56 6.84
N LYS A 2 7.87 9.64 6.40
CA LYS A 2 7.93 9.23 4.98
C LYS A 2 7.40 7.80 4.82
N VAL A 3 7.04 7.46 3.58
CA VAL A 3 6.57 6.15 3.17
C VAL A 3 7.22 5.76 1.85
N TYR A 4 7.48 4.48 1.64
CA TYR A 4 7.88 3.99 0.33
C TYR A 4 6.65 3.88 -0.56
N VAL A 5 6.79 4.33 -1.81
CA VAL A 5 5.75 4.24 -2.85
C VAL A 5 6.38 3.73 -4.13
N LYS A 6 5.88 2.61 -4.64
CA LYS A 6 6.28 2.06 -5.93
C LYS A 6 5.11 2.04 -6.88
N VAL A 7 5.23 2.79 -7.97
CA VAL A 7 4.24 2.82 -9.05
C VAL A 7 4.67 1.86 -10.14
N MET A 8 3.76 0.98 -10.56
CA MET A 8 3.96 -0.01 -11.61
C MET A 8 2.85 0.12 -12.64
N GLU A 9 3.16 -0.10 -13.91
CA GLU A 9 2.17 -0.24 -14.98
C GLU A 9 2.06 -1.72 -15.34
N VAL A 10 0.84 -2.25 -15.27
CA VAL A 10 0.53 -3.65 -15.58
C VAL A 10 -0.45 -3.68 -16.74
N ASP A 11 -0.13 -4.45 -17.79
CA ASP A 11 -1.07 -4.76 -18.86
C ASP A 11 -2.00 -5.88 -18.42
N GLU A 12 -3.29 -5.57 -18.32
CA GLU A 12 -4.32 -6.55 -18.02
C GLU A 12 -5.27 -6.66 -19.22
N GLY A 13 -4.90 -7.53 -20.17
CA GLY A 13 -5.72 -7.80 -21.36
C GLY A 13 -5.75 -6.64 -22.36
N GLY A 14 -4.63 -5.92 -22.52
CA GLY A 14 -4.53 -4.75 -23.40
C GLY A 14 -4.99 -3.44 -22.77
N VAL A 15 -5.30 -3.44 -21.47
CA VAL A 15 -5.61 -2.24 -20.69
C VAL A 15 -4.48 -2.01 -19.69
N LEU A 16 -3.80 -0.87 -19.80
CA LEU A 16 -2.78 -0.47 -18.84
C LEU A 16 -3.45 -0.02 -17.53
N ARG A 17 -2.98 -0.57 -16.41
CA ARG A 17 -3.41 -0.23 -15.05
C ARG A 17 -2.22 0.23 -14.24
N ARG A 18 -2.41 1.27 -13.43
CA ARG A 18 -1.45 1.71 -12.42
C ARG A 18 -1.67 0.92 -11.14
N VAL A 19 -0.68 0.10 -10.79
CA VAL A 19 -0.63 -0.69 -9.56
C VAL A 19 0.42 -0.08 -8.64
N VAL A 20 0.04 0.18 -7.39
CA VAL A 20 0.90 0.89 -6.44
C VAL A 20 1.09 0.09 -5.16
N GLY A 21 2.35 -0.15 -4.80
CA GLY A 21 2.72 -0.64 -3.48
C GLY A 21 3.14 0.53 -2.58
N MET A 22 2.59 0.60 -1.37
CA MET A 22 2.95 1.61 -0.37
C MET A 22 3.25 0.96 0.98
N CYS A 23 4.31 1.38 1.66
CA CYS A 23 4.53 0.96 3.04
C CYS A 23 5.17 2.03 3.92
N ASP A 24 4.89 1.97 5.21
CA ASP A 24 5.64 2.75 6.20
C ASP A 24 7.15 2.46 6.07
N GLU A 25 7.98 3.48 6.25
CA GLU A 25 9.43 3.44 6.00
C GLU A 25 10.14 2.30 6.75
N ASP A 26 9.71 1.99 7.97
CA ASP A 26 10.30 0.98 8.85
C ASP A 26 9.83 -0.46 8.54
N LEU A 27 8.93 -0.65 7.57
CA LEU A 27 8.38 -1.96 7.22
C LEU A 27 9.01 -2.60 5.99
N LEU A 28 9.72 -1.83 5.15
CA LEU A 28 10.35 -2.38 3.94
C LEU A 28 11.36 -3.49 4.28
N GLY A 29 11.26 -4.61 3.56
CA GLY A 29 12.08 -5.80 3.77
C GLY A 29 11.66 -6.68 4.95
N ARG A 30 10.60 -6.32 5.68
CA ARG A 30 10.12 -7.10 6.83
C ARG A 30 9.10 -8.17 6.41
N VAL A 31 9.06 -9.24 7.20
CA VAL A 31 8.11 -10.35 7.03
C VAL A 31 7.34 -10.55 8.33
N PHE A 32 6.01 -10.59 8.22
CA PHE A 32 5.07 -10.79 9.32
C PHE A 32 4.33 -12.12 9.09
N ARG A 33 4.12 -12.88 10.17
CA ARG A 33 3.50 -14.21 10.12
C ARG A 33 2.44 -14.35 11.20
N GLU A 34 1.26 -14.82 10.81
CA GLU A 34 0.15 -15.10 11.72
C GLU A 34 -0.58 -16.36 11.25
N GLY A 35 -0.41 -17.46 12.00
CA GLY A 35 -0.87 -18.78 11.56
C GLY A 35 -0.23 -19.16 10.23
N ASP A 36 -1.07 -19.48 9.25
CA ASP A 36 -0.67 -19.86 7.89
C ASP A 36 -0.50 -18.66 6.94
N VAL A 37 -0.76 -17.43 7.42
CA VAL A 37 -0.69 -16.21 6.63
C VAL A 37 0.68 -15.56 6.76
N VAL A 38 1.24 -15.14 5.63
CA VAL A 38 2.52 -14.43 5.53
C VAL A 38 2.31 -13.11 4.79
N LEU A 39 2.71 -12.01 5.42
CA LEU A 39 2.80 -10.69 4.80
C LEU A 39 4.27 -10.32 4.65
N GLU A 40 4.76 -10.30 3.43
CA GLU A 40 6.12 -9.92 3.10
C GLU A 40 6.13 -8.57 2.38
N VAL A 41 6.72 -7.57 3.02
CA VAL A 41 6.86 -6.21 2.48
C VAL A 41 8.15 -6.14 1.66
N ASN A 42 8.22 -6.90 0.57
CA ASN A 42 9.44 -7.04 -0.23
C ASN A 42 9.81 -5.77 -1.01
N GLU A 43 11.09 -5.61 -1.33
CA GLU A 43 11.60 -4.51 -2.15
C GLU A 43 11.12 -4.56 -3.60
N GLU A 44 10.79 -5.74 -4.13
CA GLU A 44 10.32 -5.88 -5.51
C GLU A 44 8.98 -5.18 -5.74
N PHE A 45 8.07 -5.23 -4.77
CA PHE A 45 6.73 -4.64 -4.88
C PHE A 45 6.60 -3.30 -4.14
N PHE A 46 7.26 -3.13 -2.99
CA PHE A 46 7.15 -1.92 -2.17
C PHE A 46 8.37 -0.99 -2.28
N GLY A 47 9.52 -1.49 -2.73
CA GLY A 47 10.77 -0.73 -2.82
C GLY A 47 10.77 0.24 -4.01
N GLY A 48 10.23 1.44 -3.78
CA GLY A 48 10.18 2.55 -4.73
C GLY A 48 10.71 3.84 -4.13
N ASP A 49 10.07 4.96 -4.45
CA ASP A 49 10.47 6.29 -3.98
C ASP A 49 10.04 6.52 -2.52
N LEU A 50 10.89 7.20 -1.75
CA LEU A 50 10.59 7.56 -0.35
C LEU A 50 9.98 8.96 -0.29
N LEU A 51 8.66 9.01 -0.18
CA LEU A 51 7.83 10.21 -0.34
C LEU A 51 7.22 10.67 0.99
N ASP A 52 6.73 11.91 1.03
CA ASP A 52 5.86 12.33 2.12
C ASP A 52 4.42 11.79 1.95
N LEU A 53 3.60 11.96 3.00
CA LEU A 53 2.26 11.39 3.03
C LEU A 53 1.28 12.08 2.07
N ASP A 54 1.48 13.35 1.75
CA ASP A 54 0.57 14.09 0.87
C ASP A 54 0.87 13.73 -0.59
N GLU A 55 2.14 13.58 -0.96
CA GLU A 55 2.57 13.03 -2.24
C GLU A 55 2.07 11.58 -2.44
N ALA A 56 2.27 10.72 -1.43
CA ALA A 56 1.79 9.34 -1.46
C ALA A 56 0.26 9.27 -1.61
N LEU A 57 -0.48 10.13 -0.90
CA LEU A 57 -1.93 10.20 -1.02
C LEU A 57 -2.36 10.59 -2.43
N HIS A 58 -1.73 11.59 -3.04
CA HIS A 58 -2.06 12.00 -4.40
C HIS A 58 -1.84 10.87 -5.43
N ILE A 59 -0.80 10.07 -5.24
CA ILE A 59 -0.56 8.87 -6.06
C ILE A 59 -1.67 7.85 -5.83
N ALA A 60 -2.08 7.60 -4.58
CA ALA A 60 -3.17 6.67 -4.28
C ALA A 60 -4.48 7.09 -4.95
N GLU A 61 -4.84 8.38 -4.92
CA GLU A 61 -6.07 8.91 -5.51
C GLU A 61 -6.16 8.70 -7.03
N THR A 62 -5.02 8.62 -7.70
CA THR A 62 -4.90 8.59 -9.16
C THR A 62 -4.46 7.23 -9.70
N SER A 63 -4.62 6.17 -8.90
CA SER A 63 -4.21 4.79 -9.26
C SER A 63 -5.40 3.83 -9.22
N GLU A 64 -5.40 2.82 -10.09
CA GLU A 64 -6.49 1.83 -10.13
C GLU A 64 -6.35 0.74 -9.06
N ASN A 65 -5.12 0.44 -8.63
CA ASN A 65 -4.85 -0.55 -7.59
C ASN A 65 -3.81 -0.01 -6.60
N VAL A 66 -4.15 0.01 -5.32
CA VAL A 66 -3.23 0.44 -4.26
C VAL A 66 -3.20 -0.61 -3.17
N THR A 67 -2.03 -1.12 -2.86
CA THR A 67 -1.79 -1.98 -1.69
C THR A 67 -0.92 -1.21 -0.71
N ALA A 68 -1.45 -0.94 0.48
CA ALA A 68 -0.78 -0.14 1.50
C ALA A 68 -0.60 -0.95 2.80
N VAL A 69 0.58 -0.85 3.41
CA VAL A 69 0.95 -1.59 4.63
C VAL A 69 1.58 -0.65 5.66
N GLY A 70 1.06 -0.66 6.90
CA GLY A 70 1.59 0.13 8.01
C GLY A 70 0.57 1.11 8.58
N GLU A 71 0.73 1.45 9.86
CA GLU A 71 -0.24 2.26 10.61
C GLU A 71 -0.40 3.65 10.01
N VAL A 72 0.66 4.21 9.44
CA VAL A 72 0.69 5.63 9.06
C VAL A 72 0.12 5.81 7.67
N ILE A 73 0.57 5.03 6.68
CA ILE A 73 -0.02 5.09 5.34
C ILE A 73 -1.48 4.63 5.34
N VAL A 74 -1.81 3.53 6.05
CA VAL A 74 -3.20 3.05 6.12
C VAL A 74 -4.08 4.04 6.87
N GLY A 75 -3.59 4.61 7.97
CA GLY A 75 -4.29 5.65 8.71
C GLY A 75 -4.60 6.87 7.84
N LYS A 76 -3.63 7.34 7.04
CA LYS A 76 -3.80 8.46 6.10
C LYS A 76 -4.84 8.15 5.03
N LEU A 77 -4.85 6.94 4.46
CA LEU A 77 -5.85 6.53 3.46
C LEU A 77 -7.27 6.48 4.05
N VAL A 78 -7.41 6.05 5.30
CA VAL A 78 -8.69 6.06 6.01
C VAL A 78 -9.15 7.47 6.33
N GLU A 79 -8.24 8.33 6.82
CA GLU A 79 -8.53 9.75 7.12
C GLU A 79 -8.99 10.50 5.86
N ALA A 80 -8.34 10.24 4.72
CA ALA A 80 -8.69 10.83 3.43
C ALA A 80 -9.98 10.24 2.81
N GLY A 81 -10.56 9.19 3.40
CA GLY A 81 -11.77 8.53 2.90
C GLY A 81 -11.56 7.62 1.69
N LEU A 82 -10.32 7.33 1.30
CA LEU A 82 -9.99 6.37 0.24
C LEU A 82 -10.18 4.91 0.71
N ALA A 83 -9.92 4.65 1.99
CA ALA A 83 -10.16 3.36 2.62
C ALA A 83 -11.28 3.46 3.66
N HIS A 84 -12.25 2.55 3.62
CA HIS A 84 -13.20 2.43 4.72
C HIS A 84 -12.49 1.79 5.94
N PRO A 85 -12.70 2.27 7.19
CA PRO A 85 -12.03 1.70 8.36
C PRO A 85 -12.21 0.19 8.53
N GLN A 86 -13.36 -0.34 8.11
CA GLN A 86 -13.66 -1.78 8.17
C GLN A 86 -12.98 -2.61 7.07
N ALA A 87 -12.38 -1.97 6.06
CA ALA A 87 -11.59 -2.65 5.04
C ALA A 87 -10.14 -2.88 5.48
N VAL A 88 -9.72 -2.29 6.61
CA VAL A 88 -8.37 -2.48 7.16
C VAL A 88 -8.26 -3.87 7.77
N LEU A 89 -7.39 -4.68 7.19
CA LEU A 89 -7.03 -5.99 7.71
C LEU A 89 -5.74 -5.88 8.52
N ARG A 90 -5.48 -6.84 9.41
CA ARG A 90 -4.25 -6.91 10.20
C ARG A 90 -3.65 -8.30 10.12
N ILE A 91 -2.33 -8.38 9.93
CA ILE A 91 -1.56 -9.62 10.00
C ILE A 91 -0.44 -9.41 11.03
N ALA A 92 -0.42 -10.24 12.07
CA ALA A 92 0.50 -10.09 13.20
C ALA A 92 0.49 -8.66 13.79
N GLY A 93 -0.69 -8.05 13.83
CA GLY A 93 -0.91 -6.69 14.30
C GLY A 93 -0.61 -5.58 13.28
N VAL A 94 0.05 -5.85 12.17
CA VAL A 94 0.37 -4.84 11.14
C VAL A 94 -0.83 -4.60 10.23
N PRO A 95 -1.35 -3.36 10.13
CA PRO A 95 -2.48 -3.07 9.26
C PRO A 95 -2.07 -3.05 7.79
N TYR A 96 -2.98 -3.49 6.93
CA TYR A 96 -2.88 -3.30 5.50
C TYR A 96 -4.27 -3.14 4.86
N VAL A 97 -4.29 -2.55 3.67
CA VAL A 97 -5.50 -2.41 2.86
C VAL A 97 -5.15 -2.56 1.39
N ILE A 98 -6.09 -3.11 0.62
CA ILE A 98 -6.04 -3.14 -0.85
C ILE A 98 -7.23 -2.33 -1.35
N LEU A 99 -6.95 -1.33 -2.17
CA LEU A 99 -7.94 -0.50 -2.86
C LEU A 99 -8.01 -0.94 -4.31
N LEU A 100 -9.24 -1.16 -4.78
CA LEU A 100 -9.56 -1.45 -6.17
C LEU A 100 -10.47 -0.33 -6.68
N GLN A 101 -9.94 0.50 -7.57
CA GLN A 101 -10.61 1.63 -8.17
C GLN A 101 -10.83 1.34 -9.66
N VAL A 102 -11.97 1.77 -10.19
CA VAL A 102 -12.41 1.55 -11.58
C VAL A 102 -12.44 2.84 -12.37
#